data_AF-A0A2K6P4Q3-F1
#
_entry.id   AF-A0A2K6P4Q3-F1
#
_cell.length_a   1.000
_cell.length_b   1.000
_cell.length_c   1.000
_cell.angle_alpha   90.00
_cell.angle_beta   90.00
_cell.angle_gamma   90.00
#
_symmetry.space_group_name_H-M   'P 1'
#
loop_
_entity.id
_entity.type
_entity.pdbx_description
1 polymer ?
#
loop_
_entity_poly.entity_id
_entity_poly.type
_entity_poly.pdbx_seq_one_letter_code
_entity_poly.pdbx_strand_id
1 'polypeptide(L)' 'MPGRHVSRVRALYKRVLQLHRVLPPDLKALGDQYVKDEFRRHKIVGSDEAQRFLQEWEDMSRNLDACI' A
#
# COMPACT_ATOMS: atom_id res chain seq x y z
N MET A 1 -12.79 -16.73 -1.26
CA MET A 1 -12.57 -16.77 0.21
C MET A 1 -12.05 -15.42 0.69
N PRO A 2 -12.87 -14.61 1.38
CA PRO A 2 -12.51 -13.24 1.80
C PRO A 2 -11.27 -13.15 2.70
N GLY A 3 -10.91 -14.22 3.42
CA GLY A 3 -9.72 -14.29 4.27
C GLY A 3 -8.39 -14.17 3.51
N ARG A 4 -8.29 -14.67 2.26
CA ARG A 4 -7.05 -14.58 1.46
C ARG A 4 -6.80 -13.15 0.99
N HIS A 5 -7.87 -12.42 0.68
CA HIS A 5 -7.81 -11.02 0.24
C HIS A 5 -7.32 -10.10 1.37
N VAL A 6 -7.92 -10.20 2.56
CA VAL A 6 -7.53 -9.37 3.72
C VAL A 6 -6.07 -9.59 4.12
N SER A 7 -5.58 -10.82 4.10
CA SER A 7 -4.19 -11.13 4.40
C SER A 7 -3.21 -10.51 3.40
N ARG A 8 -3.57 -10.49 2.11
CA ARG A 8 -2.76 -9.92 1.04
C ARG A 8 -2.69 -8.39 1.14
N VAL A 9 -3.83 -7.73 1.39
CA VAL A 9 -3.90 -6.29 1.68
C VAL A 9 -3.01 -5.91 2.87
N ARG A 10 -3.08 -6.68 3.97
CA ARG A 10 -2.25 -6.42 5.16
C ARG A 10 -0.76 -6.62 4.91
N ALA A 11 -0.38 -7.64 4.12
CA ALA A 11 1.02 -7.89 3.77
C ALA A 11 1.60 -6.75 2.93
N LEU A 12 0.85 -6.29 1.93
CA LEU A 12 1.24 -5.16 1.09
C LEU A 12 1.37 -3.87 1.89
N TYR A 13 0.39 -3.54 2.74
CA TYR A 13 0.44 -2.36 3.61
C TYR A 13 1.70 -2.37 4.50
N LYS A 14 2.03 -3.51 5.11
CA LYS A 14 3.25 -3.64 5.92
C LYS A 14 4.52 -3.46 5.09
N ARG A 15 4.57 -4.05 3.89
CA ARG A 15 5.72 -3.95 2.98
C ARG A 15 6.00 -2.49 2.62
N VAL A 16 4.97 -1.74 2.23
CA VAL A 16 5.12 -0.31 1.88
C VAL A 16 5.65 0.51 3.08
N LEU A 17 5.08 0.33 4.27
CA LEU A 17 5.56 1.02 5.47
C LEU A 17 6.99 0.62 5.87
N GLN A 18 7.43 -0.59 5.54
CA GLN A 18 8.82 -1.02 5.73
C GLN A 18 9.76 -0.31 4.77
N LEU A 19 9.36 -0.13 3.50
CA LEU A 19 10.12 0.62 2.51
C LEU A 19 10.30 2.08 2.94
N HIS A 20 9.29 2.71 3.52
CA HIS A 20 9.41 4.09 4.01
C HIS A 20 10.40 4.27 5.17
N ARG A 21 10.87 3.20 5.82
CA ARG A 21 11.83 3.31 6.94
C ARG A 21 13.19 3.85 6.52
N VAL A 22 13.54 3.74 5.22
CA VAL A 22 14.81 4.26 4.70
C VAL A 22 14.71 5.72 4.22
N LEU A 23 13.50 6.30 4.21
CA LEU A 23 13.29 7.68 3.80
C LEU A 23 13.68 8.67 4.92
N PRO A 24 14.10 9.90 4.57
CA PRO A 24 14.20 11.00 5.52
C PRO A 24 12.90 11.20 6.31
N PRO A 25 12.95 11.64 7.59
CA PRO A 25 11.78 11.70 8.46
C PRO A 25 10.56 12.41 7.87
N ASP A 26 10.77 13.53 7.18
CA ASP A 26 9.68 14.33 6.60
C ASP A 26 9.01 13.61 5.41
N LEU A 27 9.82 13.04 4.52
CA LEU A 27 9.33 12.24 3.39
C LEU A 27 8.65 10.96 3.87
N LYS A 28 9.19 10.33 4.90
CA LYS A 28 8.57 9.19 5.57
C LYS A 28 7.19 9.56 6.12
N ALA A 29 7.07 10.67 6.83
CA ALA A 29 5.80 11.10 7.42
C ALA A 29 4.76 11.41 6.34
N LEU A 30 5.16 12.10 5.27
CA LEU A 30 4.31 12.38 4.11
C LEU A 30 3.84 11.10 3.42
N GLY A 31 4.77 10.19 3.09
CA GLY A 31 4.47 8.90 2.47
C GLY A 31 3.59 8.02 3.35
N ASP A 32 3.87 7.90 4.64
CA ASP A 32 3.05 7.13 5.58
C ASP A 32 1.61 7.66 5.66
N GLN A 33 1.43 8.97 5.61
CA GLN A 33 0.11 9.59 5.60
C GLN A 33 -0.65 9.29 4.31
N TYR A 34 0.01 9.45 3.16
CA TYR A 34 -0.55 9.15 1.84
C TYR A 34 -1.03 7.68 1.74
N VAL A 35 -0.18 6.73 2.15
CA VAL A 35 -0.51 5.29 2.12
C VAL A 35 -1.71 4.97 3.01
N LYS A 36 -1.78 5.57 4.21
CA LYS A 36 -2.93 5.37 5.10
C LYS A 36 -4.23 5.87 4.46
N ASP A 37 -4.19 7.02 3.81
CA ASP A 37 -5.37 7.61 3.19
C ASP A 37 -5.83 6.79 1.97
N GLU A 38 -4.90 6.33 1.12
CA GLU A 38 -5.25 5.49 -0.04
C GLU A 38 -5.81 4.13 0.35
N PHE A 39 -5.21 3.43 1.33
CA PHE A 39 -5.75 2.16 1.82
C PHE A 39 -7.10 2.34 2.54
N ARG A 40 -7.35 3.49 3.17
CA ARG A 40 -8.64 3.80 3.79
C ARG A 40 -9.71 4.03 2.73
N ARG A 41 -9.42 4.78 1.66
CA ARG A 41 -10.33 5.03 0.53
C ARG A 41 -10.71 3.72 -0.16
N HIS A 42 -9.76 2.80 -0.33
CA HIS A 42 -9.99 1.49 -0.96
C HIS A 42 -10.63 0.43 -0.04
N LYS A 43 -11.05 0.78 1.18
CA LYS A 43 -11.74 -0.17 2.08
C LYS A 43 -13.21 -0.42 1.67
N ILE A 44 -13.80 0.50 0.90
CA ILE A 44 -15.25 0.53 0.60
C ILE A 44 -15.53 0.13 -0.87
N VAL A 45 -14.49 0.02 -1.70
CA VAL A 45 -14.63 -0.27 -3.13
C VAL A 45 -14.97 -1.73 -3.41
N GLY A 46 -15.55 -1.98 -4.59
CA GLY A 46 -15.92 -3.32 -5.06
C GLY A 46 -14.73 -4.25 -5.29
N SER A 47 -14.99 -5.55 -5.38
CA SER A 47 -13.94 -6.59 -5.45
C SER A 47 -12.99 -6.44 -6.65
N ASP A 48 -13.47 -5.96 -7.80
CA ASP A 48 -12.64 -5.80 -9.00
C ASP A 48 -11.66 -4.63 -8.88
N GLU A 49 -12.13 -3.54 -8.29
CA GLU A 49 -11.34 -2.32 -8.05
C GLU A 49 -10.29 -2.56 -6.96
N ALA A 50 -10.65 -3.30 -5.91
CA ALA A 50 -9.71 -3.76 -4.88
C ALA A 50 -8.61 -4.66 -5.48
N GLN A 51 -8.94 -5.50 -6.45
CA GLN A 51 -7.95 -6.37 -7.09
C GLN A 51 -6.98 -5.60 -8.00
N ARG A 52 -7.48 -4.60 -8.75
CA ARG A 52 -6.63 -3.69 -9.53
C ARG A 52 -5.72 -2.88 -8.63
N PHE A 53 -6.26 -2.32 -7.55
CA PHE A 53 -5.48 -1.61 -6.54
C PHE A 53 -4.33 -2.47 -5.99
N LEU A 54 -4.61 -3.72 -5.60
CA LEU A 54 -3.58 -4.63 -5.13
C LEU A 54 -2.49 -4.88 -6.17
N GLN A 55 -2.85 -5.03 -7.44
CA GLN A 55 -1.91 -5.28 -8.54
C GLN A 55 -0.97 -4.08 -8.73
N GLU A 56 -1.53 -2.88 -8.83
CA GLU A 56 -0.75 -1.64 -9.06
C GLU A 56 0.22 -1.36 -7.90
N TRP A 57 -0.25 -1.55 -6.67
CA TRP A 57 0.59 -1.33 -5.49
C TRP A 57 1.63 -2.44 -5.29
N GLU A 58 1.33 -3.69 -5.64
CA GLU A 58 2.33 -4.76 -5.67
C GLU A 58 3.44 -4.44 -6.67
N ASP A 59 3.10 -3.93 -7.85
CA ASP A 59 4.07 -3.55 -8.88
C ASP A 59 4.87 -2.29 -8.51
N MET A 60 4.23 -1.28 -7.92
CA MET A 60 4.92 -0.09 -7.40
C MET A 60 5.92 -0.48 -6.29
N SER A 61 5.49 -1.29 -5.31
CA SER A 61 6.34 -1.70 -4.16
C SER A 61 7.49 -2.66 -4.52
N ARG A 62 7.61 -3.09 -5.78
CA ARG A 62 8.77 -3.83 -6.31
C ARG A 62 9.90 -2.90 -6.73
N ASN A 63 9.60 -1.66 -7.08
CA ASN A 63 10.58 -0.67 -7.50
C ASN A 63 10.84 0.31 -6.34
N LEU A 64 11.97 0.13 -5.65
CA LEU A 64 12.35 0.97 -4.49
C LEU A 64 12.38 2.47 -4.83
N ASP A 65 12.66 2.82 -6.08
CA ASP A 65 12.76 4.19 -6.58
C ASP A 65 11.41 4.89 -6.75
N ALA A 66 10.29 4.16 -6.68
CA ALA A 66 8.93 4.70 -6.85
C ALA A 66 8.27 5.13 -5.53
N CYS A 67 8.93 4.96 -4.38
CA CYS A 67 8.39 5.32 -3.06
C CYS A 67 8.71 6.76 -2.63
N ILE A 68 8.93 7.67 -3.58
CA ILE A 68 9.10 9.11 -3.33
C ILE A 68 7.76 9.83 -3.54
#